data_AF-A0A150UZE4-F1
#
_entry.id   AF-A0A150UZE4-F1
#
_cell.length_a   1.000
_cell.length_b   1.000
_cell.length_c   1.000
_cell.angle_alpha   90.00
_cell.angle_beta   90.00
_cell.angle_gamma   90.00
#
_symmetry.space_group_name_H-M   'P 1'
#
loop_
_entity.id
_entity.type
_entity.pdbx_description
1 polymer ?
#
loop_
_entity_poly.entity_id
_entity_poly.type
_entity_poly.pdbx_seq_one_letter_code
_entity_poly.pdbx_strand_id
1 'polypeptide(L)'
;MQIATPFRFRTTAALKAFTLAVFALIVFICLASPSPRIQLPRQRRLRFQRPLPLNRAASIDYTDTGAASKETIATKDESSRPTDIPLVDDETKPTSSFDKPGENEGWSGQSSDAVTGTSTASFLSSSTRRSCYSLEGADDVVVIIKTGSTESEEKLPVHFNKTLQCFPHYLIFSDYAEIVDDHVILDALENVTADIRLEHEDFDLWRRLQADGRAALDESELSVNDQGDPASPFGNPENGGWRLDRFKNLPLVGKTLEHKPDAKWYIVVDADTYVVWSNLLQWLKHLDHTKPMYLGSATFVDDQVFAHGGSGYILSSPAMHAAADAYMEEQEEWDRFAADHWAGDCVFGTFMERKQIANLTWSFPSLQGSDPTTLDWTQITDDKRMWCYPAVTYHHLKPSTVEALWDIEQEWIEDSGGKSLTHGDMFKKFALSRLKHERVAWDNLSEDELEGHQTSDALDCRAVCESDTSCIQYSYRDRVCKTARIPKIGREDVDGVHYAGWMLGRIHNLVRDLDDCHEGGWILD
;
A
#
# COMPACT_ATOMS: atom_id res chain seq x y z
N MET A 1 -9.17 55.56 -28.26
CA MET A 1 -9.12 55.04 -29.64
C MET A 1 -7.77 55.43 -30.25
N GLN A 2 -6.77 54.57 -30.11
CA GLN A 2 -5.54 54.57 -30.92
C GLN A 2 -4.86 53.21 -30.76
N ILE A 3 -4.50 52.63 -31.90
CA ILE A 3 -4.10 51.25 -32.14
C ILE A 3 -2.59 51.11 -31.88
N ALA A 4 -2.18 50.10 -31.11
CA ALA A 4 -0.77 49.74 -30.92
C ALA A 4 -0.45 48.42 -31.66
N THR A 5 0.54 48.48 -32.56
CA THR A 5 1.14 47.37 -33.31
C THR A 5 2.15 46.58 -32.47
N PRO A 6 2.39 45.28 -32.74
CA PRO A 6 3.32 44.47 -31.95
C PRO A 6 4.78 44.59 -32.43
N PHE A 7 5.69 44.62 -31.47
CA PHE A 7 7.15 44.67 -31.64
C PHE A 7 7.72 43.26 -31.84
N ARG A 8 8.44 43.00 -32.94
CA ARG A 8 9.19 41.75 -33.16
C ARG A 8 10.59 41.84 -32.54
N PHE A 9 10.93 40.93 -31.64
CA PHE A 9 12.30 40.74 -31.15
C PHE A 9 13.17 40.10 -32.25
N ARG A 10 14.26 40.78 -32.63
CA ARG A 10 15.37 40.19 -33.41
C ARG A 10 16.40 39.64 -32.42
N THR A 11 16.50 38.32 -32.32
CA THR A 11 17.60 37.65 -31.64
C THR A 11 18.86 37.75 -32.50
N THR A 12 19.91 38.38 -31.95
CA THR A 12 21.18 38.64 -32.64
C THR A 12 22.05 37.38 -32.69
N ALA A 13 22.71 37.17 -33.83
CA ALA A 13 23.63 36.05 -34.12
C ALA A 13 24.73 35.83 -33.06
N ALA A 14 25.03 36.83 -32.22
CA ALA A 14 25.97 36.74 -31.11
C ALA A 14 25.55 35.69 -30.05
N LEU A 15 24.25 35.52 -29.80
CA LEU A 15 23.78 34.58 -28.76
C LEU A 15 23.98 33.12 -29.22
N LYS A 16 23.71 32.83 -30.50
CA LYS A 16 23.95 31.50 -31.09
C LYS A 16 25.44 31.15 -31.16
N ALA A 17 26.30 32.14 -31.42
CA ALA A 17 27.75 31.93 -31.42
C ALA A 17 28.29 31.62 -30.01
N PHE A 18 27.73 32.24 -28.97
CA PHE A 18 28.11 31.99 -27.58
C PHE A 18 27.70 30.59 -27.12
N THR A 19 26.50 30.12 -27.46
CA THR A 19 26.03 28.77 -27.10
C THR A 19 26.86 27.68 -27.78
N LEU A 20 27.24 27.86 -29.05
CA LEU A 20 28.10 26.93 -29.79
C LEU A 20 29.53 26.87 -29.23
N ALA A 21 30.08 27.99 -28.77
CA ALA A 21 31.41 28.03 -28.17
C ALA A 21 31.45 27.31 -26.81
N VAL A 22 30.41 27.47 -25.98
CA VAL A 22 30.28 26.77 -24.69
C VAL A 22 30.12 25.26 -24.89
N PHE A 23 29.32 24.84 -25.87
CA PHE A 23 29.13 23.42 -26.17
C PHE A 23 30.42 22.76 -26.69
N ALA A 24 31.17 23.46 -27.55
CA ALA A 24 32.45 22.98 -28.04
C ALA A 24 33.50 22.86 -26.93
N LEU A 25 33.50 23.77 -25.95
CA LEU A 25 34.40 23.73 -24.80
C LEU A 25 34.10 22.56 -23.87
N ILE A 26 32.83 22.26 -23.61
CA ILE A 26 32.41 21.13 -22.78
C ILE A 26 32.80 19.79 -23.43
N VAL A 27 32.57 19.65 -24.74
CA VAL A 27 32.98 18.45 -25.49
C VAL A 27 34.50 18.27 -25.48
N PHE A 28 35.27 19.35 -25.57
CA PHE A 28 36.73 19.28 -25.53
C PHE A 28 37.27 18.88 -24.15
N ILE A 29 36.62 19.34 -23.06
CA ILE A 29 36.98 18.98 -21.68
C ILE A 29 36.65 17.49 -21.40
N CYS A 30 35.53 16.99 -21.91
CA CYS A 30 35.16 15.58 -21.79
C CYS A 30 36.09 14.65 -22.59
N LEU A 31 36.60 15.08 -23.74
CA LEU A 31 37.50 14.26 -24.59
C LEU A 31 38.98 14.33 -24.16
N ALA A 32 39.38 15.35 -23.39
CA ALA A 32 40.78 15.56 -22.99
C ALA A 32 41.15 15.00 -21.60
N SER A 33 40.20 14.39 -20.88
CA SER A 33 40.46 13.84 -19.54
C SER A 33 40.84 12.35 -19.61
N PRO A 34 42.08 11.95 -19.25
CA PRO A 34 42.45 10.55 -19.17
C PRO A 34 41.82 9.91 -17.92
N SER A 35 40.92 8.95 -18.12
CA SER A 35 40.35 8.16 -17.02
C SER A 35 41.43 7.36 -16.29
N PRO A 36 41.47 7.33 -14.94
CA PRO A 36 42.34 6.43 -14.23
C PRO A 36 41.87 4.98 -14.42
N ARG A 37 42.78 4.11 -14.90
CA ARG A 37 42.57 2.66 -14.92
C ARG A 37 42.51 2.14 -13.49
N ILE A 38 41.31 1.87 -12.98
CA ILE A 38 41.10 1.04 -11.80
C ILE A 38 41.11 -0.42 -12.27
N GLN A 39 42.14 -1.16 -11.86
CA GLN A 39 42.21 -2.60 -12.00
C GLN A 39 41.19 -3.25 -11.05
N LEU A 40 40.13 -3.82 -11.62
CA LEU A 40 39.25 -4.75 -10.89
C LEU A 40 40.06 -5.97 -10.43
N PRO A 41 40.04 -6.34 -9.14
CA PRO A 41 40.65 -7.58 -8.69
C PRO A 41 39.87 -8.77 -9.22
N ARG A 42 40.59 -9.69 -9.87
CA ARG A 42 40.11 -11.01 -10.31
C ARG A 42 39.36 -11.70 -9.16
N GLN A 43 38.08 -12.01 -9.37
CA GLN A 43 37.35 -12.94 -8.51
C GLN A 43 38.11 -14.27 -8.42
N ARG A 44 38.62 -14.57 -7.21
CA ARG A 44 39.00 -15.94 -6.85
C ARG A 44 37.71 -16.72 -6.69
N ARG A 45 37.51 -17.73 -7.55
CA ARG A 45 36.54 -18.80 -7.34
C ARG A 45 36.78 -19.41 -5.95
N LEU A 46 35.91 -19.11 -4.99
CA LEU A 46 35.78 -19.91 -3.79
C LEU A 46 35.16 -21.24 -4.20
N ARG A 47 35.99 -22.29 -4.26
CA ARG A 47 35.52 -23.67 -4.26
C ARG A 47 34.86 -23.90 -2.90
N PHE A 48 33.52 -23.93 -2.86
CA PHE A 48 32.81 -24.54 -1.75
C PHE A 48 33.15 -26.04 -1.75
N GLN A 49 33.86 -26.47 -0.70
CA GLN A 49 34.01 -27.88 -0.37
C GLN A 49 32.64 -28.43 0.05
N ARG A 50 32.24 -29.53 -0.57
CA ARG A 50 31.08 -30.34 -0.17
C ARG A 50 31.23 -30.78 1.29
N PRO A 51 30.18 -30.71 2.13
CA PRO A 51 30.14 -31.49 3.35
C PRO A 51 30.01 -32.98 3.00
N LEU A 52 30.89 -33.81 3.56
CA LEU A 52 30.75 -35.26 3.58
C LEU A 52 29.65 -35.66 4.59
N PRO A 53 28.96 -36.80 4.38
CA PRO A 53 27.80 -37.18 5.17
C PRO A 53 28.23 -37.78 6.51
N LEU A 54 27.54 -37.39 7.59
CA LEU A 54 27.63 -38.08 8.88
C LEU A 54 26.61 -39.21 8.93
N ASN A 55 27.12 -40.41 9.11
CA ASN A 55 26.37 -41.66 9.21
C ASN A 55 25.63 -41.80 10.55
N ARG A 56 24.46 -42.45 10.43
CA ARG A 56 23.73 -43.29 11.39
C ARG A 56 24.41 -43.69 12.71
N ALA A 57 23.68 -43.49 13.80
CA ALA A 57 23.40 -44.44 14.89
C ALA A 57 22.25 -43.84 15.73
N ALA A 58 21.30 -44.53 16.34
CA ALA A 58 20.81 -45.90 16.30
C ALA A 58 19.37 -45.83 16.84
N SER A 59 18.49 -46.65 16.28
CA SER A 59 17.13 -46.93 16.72
C SER A 59 17.13 -47.62 18.09
N ILE A 60 16.23 -47.21 18.99
CA ILE A 60 15.76 -48.04 20.10
C ILE A 60 14.24 -48.10 20.01
N ASP A 61 13.76 -49.33 19.83
CA ASP A 61 12.38 -49.77 19.91
C ASP A 61 11.79 -49.55 21.31
N TYR A 62 10.50 -49.25 21.37
CA TYR A 62 9.67 -49.73 22.47
C TYR A 62 8.33 -50.21 21.91
N THR A 63 8.17 -51.53 21.89
CA THR A 63 6.93 -52.24 21.58
C THR A 63 5.99 -52.24 22.79
N ASP A 64 4.79 -51.72 22.56
CA ASP A 64 3.48 -52.34 22.79
C ASP A 64 3.28 -53.31 23.97
N THR A 65 2.37 -52.94 24.88
CA THR A 65 1.40 -53.88 25.48
C THR A 65 0.12 -53.15 25.87
N GLY A 66 -1.04 -53.74 25.57
CA GLY A 66 -2.19 -53.69 26.48
C GLY A 66 -3.53 -53.29 25.88
N ALA A 67 -4.30 -54.30 25.47
CA ALA A 67 -5.63 -54.22 24.87
C ALA A 67 -6.80 -53.94 25.84
N ALA A 68 -7.83 -53.29 25.29
CA ALA A 68 -9.28 -53.58 25.33
C ALA A 68 -10.05 -53.88 26.64
N SER A 69 -11.11 -53.09 26.88
CA SER A 69 -12.50 -53.51 27.22
C SER A 69 -13.41 -52.26 27.09
N LYS A 70 -14.37 -52.17 26.16
CA LYS A 70 -15.76 -52.68 26.14
C LYS A 70 -16.59 -52.44 27.41
N GLU A 71 -17.52 -51.49 27.36
CA GLU A 71 -18.99 -51.64 27.57
C GLU A 71 -19.68 -50.26 27.44
N THR A 72 -20.53 -49.94 26.44
CA THR A 72 -21.95 -50.27 26.14
C THR A 72 -23.02 -49.46 26.93
N ILE A 73 -24.04 -48.98 26.18
CA ILE A 73 -25.44 -48.63 26.53
C ILE A 73 -25.68 -47.14 26.90
N ALA A 74 -26.22 -46.27 26.02
CA ALA A 74 -27.65 -46.08 25.63
C ALA A 74 -28.52 -45.57 26.81
N THR A 75 -29.44 -44.61 26.75
CA THR A 75 -30.27 -43.97 25.70
C THR A 75 -31.15 -42.89 26.37
N LYS A 76 -31.61 -41.88 25.59
CA LYS A 76 -32.93 -41.19 25.65
C LYS A 76 -33.26 -40.32 26.88
N ASP A 77 -34.14 -39.33 26.87
CA ASP A 77 -35.05 -38.61 25.93
C ASP A 77 -35.37 -37.29 26.72
N GLU A 78 -35.34 -36.10 26.12
CA GLU A 78 -36.49 -35.36 25.57
C GLU A 78 -37.30 -34.49 26.58
N SER A 79 -37.45 -33.20 26.22
CA SER A 79 -38.60 -32.31 26.44
C SER A 79 -38.99 -31.86 27.87
N SER A 80 -38.96 -30.54 28.12
CA SER A 80 -40.17 -29.65 28.17
C SER A 80 -39.97 -28.40 29.04
N ARG A 81 -40.34 -27.23 28.48
CA ARG A 81 -40.77 -25.98 29.14
C ARG A 81 -42.21 -26.16 29.66
N PRO A 82 -42.78 -25.34 30.58
CA PRO A 82 -43.07 -23.92 30.30
C PRO A 82 -43.10 -22.95 31.53
N THR A 83 -43.52 -21.73 31.19
CA THR A 83 -43.68 -20.39 31.78
C THR A 83 -44.35 -20.21 33.16
N ASP A 84 -44.16 -19.03 33.79
CA ASP A 84 -45.22 -18.00 33.96
C ASP A 84 -44.75 -16.68 34.61
N ILE A 85 -45.48 -15.60 34.25
CA ILE A 85 -45.37 -14.16 34.60
C ILE A 85 -46.36 -13.82 35.75
N PRO A 86 -46.32 -12.63 36.41
CA PRO A 86 -47.15 -11.45 36.02
C PRO A 86 -46.39 -10.09 36.16
N LEU A 87 -46.51 -9.04 35.31
CA LEU A 87 -47.62 -8.05 35.06
C LEU A 87 -48.06 -7.32 36.38
N VAL A 88 -48.23 -5.98 36.52
CA VAL A 88 -48.44 -4.86 35.55
C VAL A 88 -48.53 -3.46 36.25
N ASP A 89 -48.51 -2.36 35.46
CA ASP A 89 -49.12 -1.00 35.63
C ASP A 89 -48.47 0.12 36.50
N ASP A 90 -48.51 1.45 36.17
CA ASP A 90 -48.95 2.21 34.98
C ASP A 90 -48.58 3.74 35.07
N GLU A 91 -48.44 4.36 33.89
CA GLU A 91 -48.74 5.73 33.38
C GLU A 91 -48.36 7.13 34.00
N THR A 92 -47.77 7.95 33.10
CA THR A 92 -48.12 9.35 32.65
C THR A 92 -47.63 10.68 33.30
N LYS A 93 -46.74 11.37 32.53
CA LYS A 93 -46.83 12.70 31.85
C LYS A 93 -47.01 14.05 32.64
N PRO A 94 -46.76 15.24 32.01
CA PRO A 94 -45.92 16.31 32.57
C PRO A 94 -46.64 17.68 32.76
N THR A 95 -45.99 18.66 33.41
CA THR A 95 -46.42 20.07 33.38
C THR A 95 -45.25 21.06 33.33
N SER A 96 -45.52 22.16 32.63
CA SER A 96 -44.70 23.33 32.29
C SER A 96 -44.57 24.37 33.40
N SER A 97 -43.56 25.23 33.36
CA SER A 97 -43.75 26.69 33.53
C SER A 97 -42.54 27.53 33.07
N PHE A 98 -42.87 28.67 32.48
CA PHE A 98 -42.02 29.79 32.05
C PHE A 98 -41.68 30.71 33.24
N ASP A 99 -40.53 31.40 33.22
CA ASP A 99 -40.43 32.88 33.23
C ASP A 99 -38.98 33.41 33.13
N LYS A 100 -38.86 34.66 32.65
CA LYS A 100 -37.69 35.36 32.05
C LYS A 100 -36.81 36.17 33.07
N PRO A 101 -36.09 37.26 32.68
CA PRO A 101 -34.65 37.31 32.37
C PRO A 101 -33.84 38.26 33.29
N GLY A 102 -32.51 38.25 33.20
CA GLY A 102 -31.66 39.24 33.87
C GLY A 102 -30.29 39.37 33.22
N GLU A 103 -30.00 40.58 32.74
CA GLU A 103 -28.74 41.06 32.16
C GLU A 103 -27.62 41.13 33.22
N ASN A 104 -26.37 40.81 32.85
CA ASN A 104 -25.23 41.75 32.91
C ASN A 104 -23.85 41.05 32.72
N GLU A 105 -23.12 41.64 31.76
CA GLU A 105 -21.69 41.98 31.76
C GLU A 105 -20.58 40.94 32.03
N GLY A 106 -19.64 40.90 31.08
CA GLY A 106 -18.21 40.77 31.36
C GLY A 106 -17.58 39.46 30.90
N TRP A 107 -16.98 39.44 29.71
CA TRP A 107 -16.07 38.35 29.33
C TRP A 107 -14.67 38.89 28.97
N SER A 108 -13.80 38.87 29.98
CA SER A 108 -12.34 38.81 29.85
C SER A 108 -11.91 37.34 29.67
N GLY A 109 -10.94 37.10 28.79
CA GLY A 109 -10.68 35.80 28.16
C GLY A 109 -10.06 34.66 28.99
N GLN A 110 -9.40 33.76 28.24
CA GLN A 110 -8.97 32.38 28.55
C GLN A 110 -10.12 31.36 28.38
N SER A 111 -9.94 30.16 27.82
CA SER A 111 -8.77 29.35 27.49
C SER A 111 -9.10 28.41 26.33
N SER A 112 -8.06 27.92 25.66
CA SER A 112 -8.07 26.79 24.73
C SER A 112 -8.62 25.53 25.40
N ASP A 113 -9.82 25.10 25.01
CA ASP A 113 -10.31 23.77 25.34
C ASP A 113 -9.76 22.78 24.31
N ALA A 114 -8.92 21.87 24.80
CA ALA A 114 -8.51 20.68 24.09
C ALA A 114 -9.75 19.86 23.73
N VAL A 115 -9.96 19.64 22.43
CA VAL A 115 -10.96 18.71 21.91
C VAL A 115 -10.52 17.30 22.30
N THR A 116 -10.88 16.88 23.49
CA THR A 116 -10.84 15.47 23.90
C THR A 116 -12.05 14.79 23.26
N GLY A 117 -11.91 14.46 21.98
CA GLY A 117 -12.83 13.62 21.25
C GLY A 117 -12.83 12.21 21.83
N THR A 118 -13.57 12.02 22.92
CA THR A 118 -13.90 10.68 23.39
C THR A 118 -14.83 10.09 22.34
N SER A 119 -14.29 9.23 21.48
CA SER A 119 -15.05 8.44 20.51
C SER A 119 -16.21 7.77 21.23
N THR A 120 -17.42 8.29 21.02
CA THR A 120 -18.63 7.52 21.24
C THR A 120 -18.62 6.44 20.18
N ALA A 121 -18.03 5.29 20.52
CA ALA A 121 -18.27 4.04 19.82
C ALA A 121 -19.79 3.83 19.83
N SER A 122 -20.43 4.24 18.74
CA SER A 122 -21.83 3.98 18.48
C SER A 122 -22.02 2.47 18.61
N PHE A 123 -22.88 2.08 19.55
CA PHE A 123 -23.32 0.71 19.76
C PHE A 123 -24.06 0.23 18.50
N LEU A 124 -23.31 -0.17 17.48
CA LEU A 124 -23.80 -1.10 16.48
C LEU A 124 -24.10 -2.40 17.21
N SER A 125 -25.38 -2.77 17.23
CA SER A 125 -25.88 -4.05 17.72
C SER A 125 -24.93 -5.18 17.32
N SER A 126 -24.58 -6.07 18.26
CA SER A 126 -23.70 -7.23 18.02
C SER A 126 -24.19 -8.13 16.87
N SER A 127 -25.43 -7.93 16.40
CA SER A 127 -26.02 -8.59 15.25
C SER A 127 -25.64 -8.01 13.87
N THR A 128 -24.77 -7.00 13.78
CA THR A 128 -24.46 -6.29 12.52
C THR A 128 -22.98 -6.20 12.15
N ARG A 129 -22.06 -6.76 12.96
CA ARG A 129 -20.63 -6.76 12.64
C ARG A 129 -20.30 -7.86 11.63
N ARG A 130 -19.52 -7.51 10.60
CA ARG A 130 -19.04 -8.44 9.57
C ARG A 130 -18.18 -9.54 10.20
N SER A 131 -18.13 -10.72 9.58
CA SER A 131 -17.29 -11.84 10.02
C SER A 131 -15.80 -11.45 10.10
N CYS A 132 -15.33 -10.62 9.16
CA CYS A 132 -13.95 -10.11 9.11
C CYS A 132 -13.55 -9.27 10.34
N TYR A 133 -14.49 -8.62 11.02
CA TYR A 133 -14.22 -7.79 12.20
C TYR A 133 -13.75 -8.63 13.38
N SER A 134 -14.28 -9.85 13.50
CA SER A 134 -14.06 -10.75 14.64
C SER A 134 -13.00 -11.83 14.37
N LEU A 135 -12.17 -11.65 13.35
CA LEU A 135 -11.09 -12.60 13.08
C LEU A 135 -10.08 -12.61 14.23
N GLU A 136 -9.59 -13.79 14.59
CA GLU A 136 -8.63 -13.95 15.67
C GLU A 136 -7.34 -13.16 15.37
N GLY A 137 -6.95 -12.31 16.33
CA GLY A 137 -5.80 -11.39 16.22
C GLY A 137 -6.18 -9.97 15.79
N ALA A 138 -7.43 -9.71 15.40
CA ALA A 138 -7.86 -8.40 14.93
C ALA A 138 -7.70 -7.28 15.98
N ASP A 139 -8.01 -7.57 17.25
CA ASP A 139 -7.88 -6.60 18.36
C ASP A 139 -6.42 -6.29 18.73
N ASP A 140 -5.46 -7.09 18.26
CA ASP A 140 -4.03 -6.91 18.55
C ASP A 140 -3.32 -5.96 17.56
N VAL A 141 -4.04 -5.48 16.53
CA VAL A 141 -3.47 -4.80 15.37
C VAL A 141 -4.08 -3.40 15.22
N VAL A 142 -3.23 -2.41 14.96
CA VAL A 142 -3.64 -1.06 14.54
C VAL A 142 -3.24 -0.85 13.09
N VAL A 143 -4.23 -0.54 12.24
CA VAL A 143 -3.98 -0.14 10.85
C VAL A 143 -3.89 1.38 10.76
N ILE A 144 -2.79 1.87 10.22
CA ILE A 144 -2.49 3.28 10.09
C ILE A 144 -2.54 3.61 8.60
N ILE A 145 -3.58 4.35 8.20
CA ILE A 145 -3.77 4.77 6.81
C ILE A 145 -3.14 6.14 6.62
N LYS A 146 -2.13 6.23 5.76
CA LYS A 146 -1.50 7.48 5.33
C LYS A 146 -2.16 7.98 4.05
N THR A 147 -2.42 9.27 3.98
CA THR A 147 -2.96 9.95 2.79
C THR A 147 -2.46 11.39 2.72
N GLY A 148 -2.95 12.18 1.77
CA GLY A 148 -2.77 13.63 1.72
C GLY A 148 -4.07 14.38 1.49
N SER A 149 -4.12 15.66 1.87
CA SER A 149 -5.31 16.51 1.69
C SER A 149 -5.79 16.62 0.24
N THR A 150 -4.87 16.45 -0.72
CA THR A 150 -5.09 16.48 -2.16
C THR A 150 -5.77 15.21 -2.72
N GLU A 151 -5.85 14.14 -1.94
CA GLU A 151 -6.39 12.84 -2.35
C GLU A 151 -7.36 12.21 -1.34
N SER A 152 -7.46 12.75 -0.12
CA SER A 152 -8.24 12.19 0.98
C SER A 152 -9.71 11.99 0.62
N GLU A 153 -10.33 12.95 -0.06
CA GLU A 153 -11.73 12.87 -0.51
C GLU A 153 -11.98 11.85 -1.63
N GLU A 154 -10.95 11.48 -2.39
CA GLU A 154 -11.06 10.44 -3.44
C GLU A 154 -10.81 9.04 -2.85
N LYS A 155 -9.75 8.91 -2.04
CA LYS A 155 -9.20 7.60 -1.66
C LYS A 155 -9.82 7.03 -0.38
N LEU A 156 -10.22 7.86 0.60
CA LEU A 156 -10.76 7.36 1.87
C LEU A 156 -12.19 6.79 1.83
N PRO A 157 -13.15 7.32 1.04
CA PRO A 157 -14.54 6.87 1.11
C PRO A 157 -14.75 5.37 0.88
N VAL A 158 -13.92 4.73 0.05
CA VAL A 158 -13.99 3.27 -0.12
C VAL A 158 -13.61 2.54 1.17
N HIS A 159 -12.62 3.03 1.92
CA HIS A 159 -12.19 2.40 3.16
C HIS A 159 -13.26 2.50 4.25
N PHE A 160 -13.92 3.66 4.40
CA PHE A 160 -15.03 3.85 5.33
C PHE A 160 -16.17 2.86 5.06
N ASN A 161 -16.50 2.69 3.78
CA ASN A 161 -17.60 1.82 3.35
C ASN A 161 -17.22 0.33 3.22
N LYS A 162 -15.93 -0.01 3.33
CA LYS A 162 -15.43 -1.38 3.09
C LYS A 162 -14.44 -1.79 4.17
N THR A 163 -13.15 -1.53 3.98
CA THR A 163 -12.07 -2.13 4.78
C THR A 163 -12.15 -1.78 6.27
N LEU A 164 -12.53 -0.55 6.62
CA LEU A 164 -12.64 -0.14 8.02
C LEU A 164 -13.81 -0.81 8.76
N GLN A 165 -14.74 -1.46 8.06
CA GLN A 165 -15.71 -2.35 8.69
C GLN A 165 -15.06 -3.60 9.29
N CYS A 166 -13.82 -3.93 8.90
CA CYS A 166 -13.08 -5.09 9.37
C CYS A 166 -11.96 -4.74 10.37
N PHE A 167 -11.52 -3.49 10.45
CA PHE A 167 -10.41 -3.07 11.33
C PHE A 167 -10.95 -2.53 12.66
N PRO A 168 -10.80 -3.25 13.80
CA PRO A 168 -11.29 -2.76 15.08
C PRO A 168 -10.55 -1.50 15.55
N HIS A 169 -9.29 -1.35 15.15
CA HIS A 169 -8.44 -0.24 15.50
C HIS A 169 -7.74 0.30 14.27
N TYR A 170 -7.98 1.57 13.97
CA TYR A 170 -7.29 2.29 12.92
C TYR A 170 -7.03 3.74 13.31
N LEU A 171 -6.06 4.34 12.63
CA LEU A 171 -5.78 5.78 12.64
C LEU A 171 -5.60 6.23 11.19
N ILE A 172 -5.98 7.47 10.89
CA ILE A 172 -5.81 8.05 9.55
C ILE A 172 -4.97 9.30 9.70
N PHE A 173 -3.89 9.38 8.94
CA PHE A 173 -2.94 10.48 8.95
C PHE A 173 -2.88 11.15 7.59
N SER A 174 -2.86 12.48 7.60
CA SER A 174 -2.70 13.33 6.43
C SER A 174 -1.71 14.46 6.73
N ASP A 175 -1.46 15.33 5.74
CA ASP A 175 -0.82 16.63 5.93
C ASP A 175 -1.78 17.70 6.50
N TYR A 176 -3.04 17.36 6.72
CA TYR A 176 -4.03 18.28 7.27
C TYR A 176 -5.01 17.56 8.20
N ALA A 177 -5.24 18.14 9.38
CA ALA A 177 -6.24 17.63 10.31
C ALA A 177 -7.64 18.07 9.86
N GLU A 178 -8.51 17.10 9.63
CA GLU A 178 -9.88 17.34 9.18
C GLU A 178 -10.81 16.20 9.60
N ILE A 179 -12.10 16.33 9.30
CA ILE A 179 -13.09 15.27 9.43
C ILE A 179 -13.64 14.97 8.04
N VAL A 180 -13.55 13.72 7.60
CA VAL A 180 -14.12 13.24 6.33
C VAL A 180 -15.09 12.12 6.63
N ASP A 181 -16.35 12.25 6.22
CA ASP A 181 -17.42 11.29 6.48
C ASP A 181 -17.47 10.80 7.94
N ASP A 182 -17.43 11.74 8.89
CA ASP A 182 -17.41 11.49 10.36
C ASP A 182 -16.17 10.76 10.90
N HIS A 183 -15.12 10.60 10.09
CA HIS A 183 -13.84 10.02 10.50
C HIS A 183 -12.81 11.13 10.74
N VAL A 184 -12.11 11.04 11.86
CA VAL A 184 -11.04 12.00 12.22
C VAL A 184 -9.78 11.65 11.43
N ILE A 185 -9.25 12.65 10.73
CA ILE A 185 -7.95 12.61 10.08
C ILE A 185 -6.98 13.44 10.92
N LEU A 186 -5.85 12.85 11.29
CA LEU A 186 -4.82 13.46 12.11
C LEU A 186 -3.75 14.12 11.23
N ASP A 187 -3.30 15.32 11.60
CA ASP A 187 -2.15 15.97 10.97
C ASP A 187 -0.85 15.27 11.41
N ALA A 188 -0.21 14.53 10.50
CA ALA A 188 1.08 13.91 10.76
C ALA A 188 2.20 14.93 10.93
N LEU A 189 2.07 16.11 10.33
CA LEU A 189 3.12 17.11 10.23
C LEU A 189 3.12 18.10 11.40
N GLU A 190 2.09 18.09 12.26
CA GLU A 190 1.93 19.04 13.37
C GLU A 190 3.19 19.20 14.25
N ASN A 191 3.89 18.08 14.48
CA ASN A 191 5.03 18.05 15.38
C ASN A 191 6.37 18.32 14.70
N VAL A 192 6.46 18.35 13.36
CA VAL A 192 7.72 18.66 12.64
C VAL A 192 8.29 20.00 13.15
N THR A 193 9.61 20.15 13.22
CA THR A 193 10.22 21.36 13.81
C THR A 193 9.71 22.65 13.17
N ALA A 194 9.55 23.68 14.01
CA ALA A 194 8.90 24.93 13.61
C ALA A 194 9.65 25.67 12.49
N ASP A 195 10.99 25.61 12.46
CA ASP A 195 11.80 26.16 11.37
C ASP A 195 11.42 25.53 10.02
N ILE A 196 11.25 24.21 9.97
CA ILE A 196 10.84 23.53 8.74
C ILE A 196 9.38 23.86 8.39
N ARG A 197 8.43 23.72 9.32
CA ARG A 197 7.01 23.96 9.01
C ARG A 197 6.72 25.38 8.57
N LEU A 198 7.39 26.36 9.19
CA LEU A 198 7.10 27.77 8.95
C LEU A 198 7.92 28.37 7.81
N GLU A 199 9.12 27.85 7.52
CA GLU A 199 10.04 28.48 6.56
C GLU A 199 10.35 27.62 5.33
N HIS A 200 10.26 26.28 5.42
CA HIS A 200 10.59 25.41 4.28
C HIS A 200 9.54 25.55 3.15
N GLU A 201 10.00 25.58 1.90
CA GLU A 201 9.13 25.83 0.74
C GLU A 201 8.07 24.74 0.54
N ASP A 202 8.44 23.48 0.77
CA ASP A 202 7.51 22.34 0.65
C ASP A 202 6.34 22.37 1.64
N PHE A 203 6.46 23.15 2.72
CA PHE A 203 5.36 23.38 3.66
C PHE A 203 4.37 24.46 3.21
N ASP A 204 4.47 24.98 1.98
CA ASP A 204 3.52 25.97 1.47
C ASP A 204 2.08 25.45 1.47
N LEU A 205 1.84 24.25 0.95
CA LEU A 205 0.52 23.61 0.96
C LEU A 205 0.00 23.44 2.41
N TRP A 206 0.84 22.94 3.31
CA TRP A 206 0.48 22.79 4.73
C TRP A 206 0.07 24.13 5.33
N ARG A 207 0.88 25.20 5.15
CA ARG A 207 0.57 26.54 5.68
C ARG A 207 -0.73 27.12 5.11
N ARG A 208 -0.98 26.93 3.81
CA ARG A 208 -2.23 27.34 3.15
C ARG A 208 -3.44 26.63 3.77
N LEU A 209 -3.35 25.31 3.96
CA LEU A 209 -4.41 24.51 4.57
C LEU A 209 -4.66 24.91 6.04
N GLN A 210 -3.62 25.21 6.81
CA GLN A 210 -3.78 25.70 8.19
C GLN A 210 -4.48 27.08 8.24
N ALA A 211 -4.28 27.93 7.23
CA ALA A 211 -4.87 29.26 7.17
C ALA A 211 -6.33 29.24 6.69
N ASP A 212 -6.59 28.54 5.58
CA ASP A 212 -7.85 28.66 4.83
C ASP A 212 -8.61 27.32 4.71
N GLY A 213 -8.11 26.24 5.32
CA GLY A 213 -8.66 24.89 5.22
C GLY A 213 -8.67 24.36 3.79
N ARG A 214 -9.61 23.46 3.47
CA ARG A 214 -9.74 22.89 2.11
C ARG A 214 -9.97 23.93 1.01
N ALA A 215 -10.46 25.13 1.35
CA ALA A 215 -10.63 26.21 0.38
C ALA A 215 -9.28 26.71 -0.20
N ALA A 216 -8.16 26.33 0.42
CA ALA A 216 -6.82 26.64 -0.06
C ALA A 216 -6.32 25.70 -1.17
N LEU A 217 -6.98 24.56 -1.40
CA LEU A 217 -6.60 23.59 -2.42
C LEU A 217 -6.99 24.09 -3.81
N ASP A 218 -6.02 24.09 -4.74
CA ASP A 218 -6.30 24.33 -6.15
C ASP A 218 -6.78 23.04 -6.84
N GLU A 219 -7.72 23.15 -7.79
CA GLU A 219 -8.23 21.97 -8.52
C GLU A 219 -7.10 21.16 -9.19
N SER A 220 -6.05 21.82 -9.66
CA SER A 220 -4.89 21.17 -10.28
C SER A 220 -4.01 20.40 -9.30
N GLU A 221 -4.14 20.63 -7.99
CA GLU A 221 -3.37 19.92 -6.96
C GLU A 221 -4.02 18.59 -6.58
N LEU A 222 -5.29 18.38 -6.94
CA LEU A 222 -6.03 17.16 -6.59
C LEU A 222 -5.53 15.96 -7.38
N SER A 223 -5.43 14.79 -6.72
CA SER A 223 -4.91 13.55 -7.32
C SER A 223 -5.64 13.14 -8.60
N VAL A 224 -6.96 13.37 -8.67
CA VAL A 224 -7.77 13.12 -9.87
C VAL A 224 -7.29 13.88 -11.11
N ASN A 225 -6.57 14.98 -10.90
CA ASN A 225 -6.05 15.87 -11.94
C ASN A 225 -4.52 15.80 -12.06
N ASP A 226 -3.83 15.02 -11.21
CA ASP A 226 -2.39 14.84 -11.29
C ASP A 226 -2.03 13.95 -12.49
N GLN A 227 -1.09 14.43 -13.30
CA GLN A 227 -0.56 13.70 -14.46
C GLN A 227 0.85 13.16 -14.22
N GLY A 228 1.37 13.27 -12.99
CA GLY A 228 2.63 12.68 -12.59
C GLY A 228 2.63 11.17 -12.80
N ASP A 229 3.77 10.64 -13.24
CA ASP A 229 3.99 9.19 -13.23
C ASP A 229 4.16 8.74 -11.77
N PRO A 230 3.23 7.96 -11.18
CA PRO A 230 3.39 7.45 -9.83
C PRO A 230 4.62 6.54 -9.68
N ALA A 231 5.15 6.00 -10.79
CA ALA A 231 6.38 5.21 -10.82
C ALA A 231 7.65 6.05 -11.09
N SER A 232 7.54 7.39 -11.08
CA SER A 232 8.68 8.29 -11.29
C SER A 232 9.79 8.02 -10.27
N PRO A 233 11.04 7.75 -10.70
CA PRO A 233 12.16 7.51 -9.78
C PRO A 233 12.62 8.77 -9.04
N PHE A 234 12.06 9.94 -9.37
CA PHE A 234 12.35 11.23 -8.73
C PHE A 234 11.13 11.80 -7.98
N GLY A 235 10.05 11.02 -7.84
CA GLY A 235 8.76 11.49 -7.35
C GLY A 235 8.08 12.48 -8.32
N ASN A 236 7.13 13.26 -7.81
CA ASN A 236 6.48 14.36 -8.55
C ASN A 236 6.85 15.71 -7.88
N PRO A 237 7.90 16.40 -8.35
CA PRO A 237 8.37 17.64 -7.75
C PRO A 237 7.35 18.78 -7.85
N GLU A 238 6.38 18.69 -8.77
CA GLU A 238 5.34 19.71 -8.94
C GLU A 238 4.16 19.49 -7.98
N ASN A 239 3.99 18.27 -7.45
CA ASN A 239 2.89 17.93 -6.53
C ASN A 239 3.26 18.27 -5.07
N GLY A 240 2.62 19.31 -4.51
CA GLY A 240 2.85 19.75 -3.13
C GLY A 240 2.53 18.69 -2.07
N GLY A 241 1.51 17.86 -2.29
CA GLY A 241 1.16 16.76 -1.40
C GLY A 241 2.25 15.69 -1.36
N TRP A 242 2.83 15.36 -2.51
CA TRP A 242 3.90 14.38 -2.60
C TRP A 242 5.22 14.91 -1.98
N ARG A 243 5.52 16.21 -2.16
CA ARG A 243 6.66 16.85 -1.47
C ARG A 243 6.50 16.87 0.04
N LEU A 244 5.28 16.97 0.55
CA LEU A 244 4.98 16.88 1.99
C LEU A 244 5.05 15.45 2.54
N ASP A 245 4.73 14.44 1.72
CA ASP A 245 4.62 13.05 2.16
C ASP A 245 5.92 12.52 2.80
N ARG A 246 7.08 12.98 2.32
CA ARG A 246 8.39 12.57 2.85
C ARG A 246 8.57 12.85 4.36
N PHE A 247 7.85 13.85 4.89
CA PHE A 247 7.93 14.23 6.30
C PHE A 247 6.99 13.43 7.21
N LYS A 248 6.05 12.64 6.67
CA LYS A 248 4.97 12.03 7.49
C LYS A 248 5.40 10.78 8.26
N ASN A 249 6.34 9.98 7.72
CA ASN A 249 6.63 8.63 8.23
C ASN A 249 7.22 8.61 9.65
N LEU A 250 8.08 9.56 10.01
CA LEU A 250 8.70 9.62 11.34
C LEU A 250 7.78 10.22 12.41
N PRO A 251 7.15 11.39 12.23
CA PRO A 251 6.19 11.92 13.20
C PRO A 251 5.05 10.95 13.53
N LEU A 252 4.66 10.11 12.56
CA LEU A 252 3.56 9.17 12.70
C LEU A 252 3.79 8.14 13.81
N VAL A 253 5.04 7.73 14.10
CA VAL A 253 5.29 6.72 15.14
C VAL A 253 4.92 7.22 16.55
N GLY A 254 5.33 8.45 16.90
CA GLY A 254 5.01 9.05 18.19
C GLY A 254 3.53 9.34 18.33
N LYS A 255 2.94 9.98 17.30
CA LYS A 255 1.51 10.34 17.31
C LYS A 255 0.58 9.12 17.31
N THR A 256 1.02 8.00 16.72
CA THR A 256 0.30 6.73 16.81
C THR A 256 0.24 6.24 18.26
N LEU A 257 1.36 6.24 18.98
CA LEU A 257 1.41 5.74 20.36
C LEU A 257 0.63 6.61 21.35
N GLU A 258 0.49 7.91 21.08
CA GLU A 258 -0.40 8.79 21.87
C GLU A 258 -1.87 8.31 21.84
N HIS A 259 -2.30 7.69 20.73
CA HIS A 259 -3.69 7.24 20.54
C HIS A 259 -3.87 5.75 20.80
N LYS A 260 -2.86 4.94 20.47
CA LYS A 260 -2.89 3.47 20.48
C LYS A 260 -1.55 2.93 20.98
N PRO A 261 -1.26 2.96 22.29
CA PRO A 261 0.03 2.50 22.81
C PRO A 261 0.15 0.97 22.93
N ASP A 262 -0.96 0.25 23.10
CA ASP A 262 -0.94 -1.13 23.59
C ASP A 262 -1.04 -2.21 22.51
N ALA A 263 -1.01 -1.85 21.22
CA ALA A 263 -1.14 -2.83 20.14
C ALA A 263 0.13 -3.69 20.02
N LYS A 264 -0.05 -4.95 19.58
CA LYS A 264 1.08 -5.86 19.30
C LYS A 264 1.74 -5.53 17.97
N TRP A 265 0.93 -5.10 17.00
CA TRP A 265 1.36 -4.82 15.64
C TRP A 265 0.77 -3.51 15.13
N TYR A 266 1.60 -2.77 14.40
CA TYR A 266 1.25 -1.52 13.75
C TYR A 266 1.53 -1.65 12.25
N ILE A 267 0.51 -1.41 11.44
CA ILE A 267 0.53 -1.65 9.99
C ILE A 267 0.36 -0.30 9.32
N VAL A 268 1.40 0.21 8.66
CA VAL A 268 1.32 1.47 7.93
C VAL A 268 1.08 1.16 6.46
N VAL A 269 0.03 1.75 5.89
CA VAL A 269 -0.36 1.60 4.48
C VAL A 269 -0.82 2.93 3.91
N ASP A 270 -0.66 3.12 2.61
CA ASP A 270 -1.25 4.27 1.91
C ASP A 270 -2.76 4.06 1.66
N ALA A 271 -3.50 5.15 1.44
CA ALA A 271 -4.94 5.12 1.17
C ALA A 271 -5.33 4.51 -0.19
N ASP A 272 -4.36 4.13 -1.02
CA ASP A 272 -4.56 3.34 -2.24
C ASP A 272 -3.91 1.94 -2.15
N THR A 273 -3.73 1.44 -0.93
CA THR A 273 -3.25 0.09 -0.65
C THR A 273 -4.36 -0.77 -0.06
N TYR A 274 -4.64 -1.91 -0.69
CA TYR A 274 -5.55 -2.90 -0.13
C TYR A 274 -4.80 -3.87 0.77
N VAL A 275 -5.32 -4.11 1.97
CA VAL A 275 -4.82 -5.14 2.90
C VAL A 275 -5.77 -6.33 2.87
N VAL A 276 -5.26 -7.50 2.49
CA VAL A 276 -5.96 -8.79 2.64
C VAL A 276 -5.94 -9.14 4.13
N TRP A 277 -6.93 -8.63 4.86
CA TRP A 277 -7.00 -8.61 6.31
C TRP A 277 -6.86 -10.01 6.94
N SER A 278 -7.59 -10.98 6.40
CA SER A 278 -7.59 -12.37 6.84
C SER A 278 -6.21 -13.02 6.71
N ASN A 279 -5.45 -12.67 5.66
CA ASN A 279 -4.11 -13.18 5.48
C ASN A 279 -3.12 -12.49 6.40
N LEU A 280 -3.21 -11.17 6.55
CA LEU A 280 -2.36 -10.43 7.48
C LEU A 280 -2.47 -11.01 8.90
N LEU A 281 -3.69 -11.20 9.40
CA LEU A 281 -3.90 -11.75 10.74
C LEU A 281 -3.38 -13.18 10.90
N GLN A 282 -3.53 -14.02 9.88
CA GLN A 282 -2.95 -15.36 9.89
C GLN A 282 -1.43 -15.31 9.90
N TRP A 283 -0.82 -14.41 9.13
CA TRP A 283 0.63 -14.26 9.05
C TRP A 283 1.23 -13.86 10.39
N LEU A 284 0.67 -12.83 11.03
CA LEU A 284 1.19 -12.26 12.28
C LEU A 284 1.22 -13.27 13.45
N LYS A 285 0.38 -14.32 13.41
CA LYS A 285 0.39 -15.41 14.40
C LYS A 285 1.69 -16.22 14.40
N HIS A 286 2.43 -16.20 13.31
CA HIS A 286 3.69 -16.92 13.17
C HIS A 286 4.90 -16.10 13.62
N LEU A 287 4.71 -14.81 13.90
CA LEU A 287 5.77 -13.87 14.23
C LEU A 287 5.77 -13.55 15.73
N ASP A 288 6.95 -13.20 16.24
CA ASP A 288 7.13 -12.88 17.65
C ASP A 288 7.03 -11.37 17.89
N HIS A 289 5.81 -10.91 18.20
CA HIS A 289 5.51 -9.51 18.45
C HIS A 289 6.28 -8.90 19.65
N THR A 290 6.95 -9.71 20.46
CA THR A 290 7.76 -9.25 21.62
C THR A 290 9.19 -8.87 21.24
N LYS A 291 9.61 -9.13 20.00
CA LYS A 291 10.88 -8.69 19.45
C LYS A 291 10.70 -7.45 18.58
N PRO A 292 11.69 -6.54 18.49
CA PRO A 292 11.68 -5.48 17.50
C PRO A 292 11.69 -6.07 16.09
N MET A 293 10.65 -5.79 15.30
CA MET A 293 10.50 -6.26 13.94
C MET A 293 10.06 -5.12 13.04
N TYR A 294 10.67 -5.07 11.85
CA TYR A 294 10.33 -4.16 10.77
C TYR A 294 10.20 -4.99 9.48
N LEU A 295 8.98 -5.18 9.00
CA LEU A 295 8.67 -6.03 7.85
C LEU A 295 8.17 -5.17 6.69
N GLY A 296 8.62 -5.47 5.48
CA GLY A 296 8.26 -4.71 4.30
C GLY A 296 8.72 -5.36 2.99
N SER A 297 8.15 -4.93 1.87
CA SER A 297 8.70 -5.25 0.56
C SER A 297 9.97 -4.43 0.35
N ALA A 298 11.12 -5.10 0.20
CA ALA A 298 12.40 -4.41 0.09
C ALA A 298 12.50 -3.60 -1.22
N THR A 299 13.00 -2.37 -1.10
CA THR A 299 13.42 -1.50 -2.19
C THR A 299 14.72 -0.78 -1.81
N PHE A 300 15.30 -0.04 -2.75
CA PHE A 300 16.64 0.53 -2.62
C PHE A 300 16.72 1.94 -3.18
N VAL A 301 17.44 2.80 -2.46
CA VAL A 301 17.94 4.10 -2.92
C VAL A 301 19.43 4.11 -2.62
N ASP A 302 20.24 4.18 -3.68
CA ASP A 302 21.68 3.91 -3.59
C ASP A 302 21.97 2.58 -2.87
N ASP A 303 22.69 2.62 -1.74
CA ASP A 303 23.03 1.44 -0.92
C ASP A 303 22.04 1.20 0.24
N GLN A 304 21.05 2.07 0.44
CA GLN A 304 20.06 1.95 1.52
C GLN A 304 18.97 0.96 1.15
N VAL A 305 18.75 -0.05 1.98
CA VAL A 305 17.60 -0.97 1.89
C VAL A 305 16.49 -0.49 2.82
N PHE A 306 15.25 -0.45 2.34
CA PHE A 306 14.09 -0.06 3.15
C PHE A 306 12.78 -0.70 2.64
N ALA A 307 11.72 -0.63 3.45
CA ALA A 307 10.40 -1.07 3.03
C ALA A 307 9.77 -0.06 2.08
N HIS A 308 9.30 -0.50 0.92
CA HIS A 308 8.53 0.33 0.00
C HIS A 308 7.22 0.79 0.67
N GLY A 309 7.04 2.10 0.82
CA GLY A 309 5.93 2.70 1.57
C GLY A 309 4.56 2.29 1.03
N GLY A 310 4.39 2.29 -0.30
CA GLY A 310 3.14 1.93 -0.95
C GLY A 310 2.73 0.46 -0.73
N SER A 311 3.70 -0.46 -0.67
CA SER A 311 3.44 -1.87 -0.33
C SER A 311 2.93 -2.03 1.11
N GLY A 312 3.10 -1.00 1.93
CA GLY A 312 2.93 -1.02 3.37
C GLY A 312 4.13 -1.63 4.09
N TYR A 313 4.23 -1.30 5.37
CA TYR A 313 5.20 -1.88 6.29
C TYR A 313 4.59 -2.15 7.67
N ILE A 314 5.21 -3.08 8.38
CA ILE A 314 4.71 -3.59 9.66
C ILE A 314 5.79 -3.39 10.72
N LEU A 315 5.37 -2.86 11.86
CA LEU A 315 6.18 -2.74 13.06
C LEU A 315 5.57 -3.57 14.18
N SER A 316 6.41 -4.33 14.88
CA SER A 316 6.02 -4.88 16.18
C SER A 316 5.98 -3.78 17.25
N SER A 317 5.29 -4.04 18.35
CA SER A 317 5.18 -3.10 19.46
C SER A 317 6.52 -2.56 19.97
N PRO A 318 7.55 -3.39 20.24
CA PRO A 318 8.85 -2.88 20.66
C PRO A 318 9.54 -2.00 19.61
N ALA A 319 9.38 -2.31 18.31
CA ALA A 319 9.96 -1.50 17.24
C ALA A 319 9.26 -0.13 17.12
N MET A 320 7.94 -0.09 17.24
CA MET A 320 7.16 1.15 17.24
C MET A 320 7.54 2.07 18.40
N HIS A 321 7.62 1.54 19.63
CA HIS A 321 8.03 2.31 20.80
C HIS A 321 9.47 2.82 20.68
N ALA A 322 10.41 1.96 20.31
CA ALA A 322 11.81 2.37 20.13
C ALA A 322 11.97 3.43 19.04
N ALA A 323 11.19 3.34 17.96
CA ALA A 323 11.17 4.36 16.92
C ALA A 323 10.64 5.70 17.41
N ALA A 324 9.53 5.70 18.15
CA ALA A 324 8.96 6.92 18.72
C ALA A 324 9.93 7.58 19.72
N ASP A 325 10.51 6.81 20.63
CA ASP A 325 11.46 7.32 21.62
C ASP A 325 12.69 7.95 20.94
N ALA A 326 13.31 7.22 20.00
CA ALA A 326 14.49 7.72 19.29
C ALA A 326 14.20 8.94 18.41
N TYR A 327 13.00 9.02 17.81
CA TYR A 327 12.60 10.20 17.03
C TYR A 327 12.37 11.41 17.95
N MET A 328 11.72 11.24 19.10
CA MET A 328 11.54 12.34 20.07
C MET A 328 12.87 12.88 20.62
N GLU A 329 13.86 12.01 20.83
CA GLU A 329 15.19 12.41 21.34
C GLU A 329 15.99 13.23 20.32
N GLU A 330 15.83 12.96 19.03
CA GLU A 330 16.66 13.53 17.95
C GLU A 330 15.84 14.15 16.82
N GLN A 331 14.65 14.66 17.16
CA GLN A 331 13.67 15.12 16.18
C GLN A 331 14.26 16.12 15.17
N GLU A 332 14.99 17.13 15.65
CA GLU A 332 15.55 18.19 14.82
C GLU A 332 16.54 17.66 13.77
N GLU A 333 17.31 16.62 14.09
CA GLU A 333 18.23 15.99 13.13
C GLU A 333 17.45 15.25 12.03
N TRP A 334 16.45 14.49 12.43
CA TRP A 334 15.69 13.64 11.50
C TRP A 334 14.71 14.42 10.63
N ASP A 335 14.13 15.49 11.16
CA ASP A 335 13.28 16.41 10.39
C ASP A 335 14.11 17.10 9.29
N ARG A 336 15.36 17.48 9.57
CA ARG A 336 16.29 17.99 8.54
C ARG A 336 16.71 16.93 7.55
N PHE A 337 17.00 15.72 8.01
CA PHE A 337 17.32 14.62 7.11
C PHE A 337 16.15 14.32 6.16
N ALA A 338 14.91 14.40 6.64
CA ALA A 338 13.72 14.28 5.80
C ALA A 338 13.61 15.41 4.78
N ALA A 339 13.95 16.66 5.15
CA ALA A 339 13.96 17.80 4.24
C ALA A 339 14.97 17.65 3.08
N ASP A 340 16.11 17.02 3.35
CA ASP A 340 17.16 16.79 2.35
C ASP A 340 16.97 15.50 1.53
N HIS A 341 15.91 14.73 1.79
CA HIS A 341 15.61 13.48 1.09
C HIS A 341 14.35 13.62 0.23
N TRP A 342 14.17 12.78 -0.80
CA TRP A 342 12.96 12.84 -1.64
C TRP A 342 11.91 11.79 -1.25
N ALA A 343 12.34 10.65 -0.67
CA ALA A 343 11.49 9.53 -0.29
C ALA A 343 11.40 9.37 1.25
N GLY A 344 10.20 9.46 1.83
CA GLY A 344 10.00 9.38 3.28
C GLY A 344 10.10 7.98 3.87
N ASP A 345 9.76 6.95 3.10
CA ASP A 345 9.94 5.54 3.46
C ASP A 345 11.43 5.16 3.49
N CYS A 346 12.25 5.73 2.60
CA CYS A 346 13.70 5.63 2.67
C CYS A 346 14.24 6.31 3.94
N VAL A 347 13.76 7.51 4.27
CA VAL A 347 14.11 8.21 5.52
C VAL A 347 13.80 7.32 6.74
N PHE A 348 12.61 6.72 6.76
CA PHE A 348 12.20 5.82 7.83
C PHE A 348 13.08 4.56 7.90
N GLY A 349 13.39 3.93 6.76
CA GLY A 349 14.29 2.77 6.72
C GLY A 349 15.71 3.10 7.20
N THR A 350 16.28 4.22 6.75
CA THR A 350 17.57 4.73 7.23
C THR A 350 17.53 5.00 8.73
N PHE A 351 16.43 5.58 9.24
CA PHE A 351 16.24 5.80 10.67
C PHE A 351 16.28 4.49 11.46
N MET A 352 15.47 3.50 11.06
CA MET A 352 15.40 2.19 11.72
C MET A 352 16.77 1.50 11.77
N GLU A 353 17.53 1.56 10.68
CA GLU A 353 18.88 0.99 10.59
C GLU A 353 19.90 1.75 11.44
N ARG A 354 20.01 3.07 11.28
CA ARG A 354 21.01 3.90 11.99
C ARG A 354 20.78 3.91 13.50
N LYS A 355 19.52 3.81 13.93
CA LYS A 355 19.14 3.66 15.35
C LYS A 355 19.20 2.22 15.85
N GLN A 356 19.53 1.26 14.98
CA GLN A 356 19.66 -0.16 15.33
C GLN A 356 18.39 -0.71 15.98
N ILE A 357 17.21 -0.21 15.56
CA ILE A 357 15.92 -0.61 16.13
C ILE A 357 15.54 -2.00 15.61
N ALA A 358 15.53 -2.16 14.29
CA ALA A 358 15.29 -3.42 13.62
C ALA A 358 15.83 -3.38 12.18
N ASN A 359 16.38 -4.49 11.72
CA ASN A 359 16.66 -4.69 10.30
C ASN A 359 15.36 -4.98 9.56
N LEU A 360 15.33 -4.67 8.25
CA LEU A 360 14.20 -5.01 7.40
C LEU A 360 14.13 -6.54 7.18
N THR A 361 13.00 -7.13 7.53
CA THR A 361 12.61 -8.49 7.10
C THR A 361 11.93 -8.40 5.74
N TRP A 362 12.55 -9.04 4.74
CA TRP A 362 12.14 -8.95 3.33
C TRP A 362 10.87 -9.76 3.09
N SER A 363 9.75 -9.05 2.98
CA SER A 363 8.41 -9.63 3.04
C SER A 363 7.74 -9.80 1.68
N PHE A 364 8.48 -9.57 0.59
CA PHE A 364 8.05 -9.95 -0.74
C PHE A 364 7.97 -11.50 -0.83
N PRO A 365 6.96 -12.09 -1.49
CA PRO A 365 5.90 -11.45 -2.27
C PRO A 365 4.60 -11.18 -1.49
N SER A 366 4.55 -11.47 -0.18
CA SER A 366 3.31 -11.30 0.60
C SER A 366 2.90 -9.84 0.69
N LEU A 367 3.84 -8.94 1.02
CA LEU A 367 3.65 -7.51 0.82
C LEU A 367 4.00 -7.17 -0.63
N GLN A 368 3.01 -6.77 -1.43
CA GLN A 368 3.13 -6.52 -2.86
C GLN A 368 2.76 -5.08 -3.19
N GLY A 369 3.67 -4.39 -3.88
CA GLY A 369 3.56 -2.97 -4.21
C GLY A 369 2.92 -2.65 -5.56
N SER A 370 2.54 -3.66 -6.34
CA SER A 370 2.02 -3.47 -7.70
C SER A 370 0.50 -3.62 -7.78
N ASP A 371 -0.11 -2.92 -8.74
CA ASP A 371 -1.54 -3.03 -9.03
C ASP A 371 -1.83 -4.42 -9.66
N PRO A 372 -2.81 -5.20 -9.14
CA PRO A 372 -3.15 -6.52 -9.66
C PRO A 372 -3.66 -6.50 -11.11
N THR A 373 -4.01 -5.34 -11.64
CA THR A 373 -4.34 -5.15 -13.06
C THR A 373 -3.10 -5.17 -13.96
N THR A 374 -1.95 -4.73 -13.47
CA THR A 374 -0.70 -4.62 -14.26
C THR A 374 0.40 -5.60 -13.83
N LEU A 375 0.19 -6.28 -12.71
CA LEU A 375 1.11 -7.23 -12.08
C LEU A 375 1.49 -8.40 -13.00
N ASP A 376 2.77 -8.78 -12.99
CA ASP A 376 3.22 -10.08 -13.48
C ASP A 376 2.98 -11.15 -12.41
N TRP A 377 1.88 -11.87 -12.56
CA TRP A 377 1.49 -12.96 -11.66
C TRP A 377 2.42 -14.18 -11.71
N THR A 378 3.30 -14.26 -12.70
CA THR A 378 4.25 -15.37 -12.91
C THR A 378 5.60 -15.13 -12.26
N GLN A 379 5.78 -13.96 -11.62
CA GLN A 379 7.05 -13.51 -11.06
C GLN A 379 7.65 -14.52 -10.07
N ILE A 380 8.95 -14.76 -10.25
CA ILE A 380 9.80 -15.51 -9.33
C ILE A 380 10.94 -14.58 -8.92
N THR A 381 11.14 -14.40 -7.61
CA THR A 381 12.23 -13.57 -7.07
C THR A 381 12.77 -14.21 -5.81
N ASP A 382 14.09 -14.34 -5.70
CA ASP A 382 14.78 -15.04 -4.59
C ASP A 382 14.19 -16.43 -4.31
N ASP A 383 14.01 -17.22 -5.38
CA ASP A 383 13.38 -18.55 -5.38
C ASP A 383 11.91 -18.57 -4.90
N LYS A 384 11.31 -17.41 -4.56
CA LYS A 384 9.91 -17.30 -4.19
C LYS A 384 9.05 -17.13 -5.43
N ARG A 385 8.24 -18.14 -5.72
CA ARG A 385 7.23 -18.08 -6.77
C ARG A 385 5.96 -17.41 -6.25
N MET A 386 5.74 -16.14 -6.63
CA MET A 386 4.67 -15.29 -6.10
C MET A 386 3.32 -15.99 -6.01
N TRP A 387 2.94 -16.68 -7.09
CA TRP A 387 1.70 -17.45 -7.21
C TRP A 387 1.36 -18.31 -5.99
N CYS A 388 2.39 -18.88 -5.34
CA CYS A 388 2.24 -19.86 -4.26
C CYS A 388 2.27 -19.24 -2.85
N TYR A 389 2.43 -17.93 -2.73
CA TYR A 389 2.48 -17.25 -1.44
C TYR A 389 1.14 -16.57 -1.12
N PRO A 390 0.76 -16.47 0.17
CA PRO A 390 -0.38 -15.65 0.59
C PRO A 390 -0.18 -14.19 0.19
N ALA A 391 -1.20 -13.59 -0.43
CA ALA A 391 -1.22 -12.16 -0.75
C ALA A 391 -1.63 -11.35 0.48
N VAL A 392 -0.87 -10.33 0.86
CA VAL A 392 -1.18 -9.49 2.04
C VAL A 392 -1.50 -8.07 1.62
N THR A 393 -0.76 -7.48 0.69
CA THR A 393 -1.08 -6.15 0.15
C THR A 393 -1.04 -6.10 -1.37
N TYR A 394 -1.75 -5.13 -1.94
CA TYR A 394 -1.60 -4.67 -3.32
C TYR A 394 -1.70 -3.15 -3.34
N HIS A 395 -1.00 -2.48 -4.26
CA HIS A 395 -0.84 -1.02 -4.22
C HIS A 395 -0.93 -0.35 -5.59
N HIS A 396 -1.10 0.98 -5.52
CA HIS A 396 -1.54 1.97 -6.48
C HIS A 396 -2.95 1.71 -7.00
N LEU A 397 -3.87 1.41 -6.08
CA LEU A 397 -5.22 0.99 -6.41
C LEU A 397 -6.18 2.17 -6.54
N LYS A 398 -6.99 2.13 -7.59
CA LYS A 398 -8.21 2.94 -7.65
C LYS A 398 -9.21 2.47 -6.57
N PRO A 399 -10.10 3.36 -6.08
CA PRO A 399 -11.15 2.97 -5.14
C PRO A 399 -12.00 1.79 -5.62
N SER A 400 -12.32 1.71 -6.91
CA SER A 400 -13.06 0.58 -7.49
C SER A 400 -12.31 -0.76 -7.40
N THR A 401 -10.97 -0.72 -7.43
CA THR A 401 -10.14 -1.92 -7.27
C THR A 401 -10.10 -2.35 -5.81
N VAL A 402 -9.97 -1.41 -4.87
CA VAL A 402 -10.08 -1.67 -3.42
C VAL A 402 -11.41 -2.36 -3.10
N GLU A 403 -12.53 -1.83 -3.61
CA GLU A 403 -13.86 -2.43 -3.42
C GLU A 403 -13.93 -3.86 -3.96
N ALA A 404 -13.43 -4.09 -5.18
CA ALA A 404 -13.45 -5.41 -5.79
C ALA A 404 -12.58 -6.45 -5.05
N LEU A 405 -11.41 -6.05 -4.54
CA LEU A 405 -10.57 -6.93 -3.72
C LEU A 405 -11.22 -7.21 -2.37
N TRP A 406 -11.91 -6.23 -1.79
CA TRP A 406 -12.69 -6.42 -0.57
C TRP A 406 -13.81 -7.43 -0.75
N ASP A 407 -14.62 -7.32 -1.81
CA ASP A 407 -15.72 -8.26 -2.07
C ASP A 407 -15.17 -9.70 -2.23
N ILE A 408 -14.06 -9.86 -2.97
CA ILE A 408 -13.38 -11.15 -3.14
C ILE A 408 -12.91 -11.74 -1.81
N GLU A 409 -12.33 -10.92 -0.94
CA GLU A 409 -11.88 -11.38 0.37
C GLU A 409 -13.07 -11.76 1.26
N GLN A 410 -14.16 -10.99 1.26
CA GLN A 410 -15.34 -11.33 2.07
C GLN A 410 -15.90 -12.70 1.68
N GLU A 411 -16.04 -12.97 0.37
CA GLU A 411 -16.43 -14.30 -0.12
C GLU A 411 -15.43 -15.38 0.31
N TRP A 412 -14.12 -15.08 0.24
CA TRP A 412 -13.08 -16.04 0.63
C TRP A 412 -13.13 -16.39 2.11
N ILE A 413 -13.36 -15.42 2.99
CA ILE A 413 -13.48 -15.64 4.44
C ILE A 413 -14.63 -16.61 4.74
N GLU A 414 -15.75 -16.49 4.02
CA GLU A 414 -16.93 -17.35 4.20
C GLU A 414 -16.71 -18.76 3.64
N ASP A 415 -16.09 -18.87 2.46
CA ASP A 415 -16.04 -20.13 1.70
C ASP A 415 -14.81 -21.01 1.99
N SER A 416 -13.68 -20.41 2.39
CA SER A 416 -12.39 -21.11 2.38
C SER A 416 -12.15 -22.02 3.58
N GLY A 417 -12.96 -21.90 4.64
CA GLY A 417 -12.75 -22.62 5.90
C GLY A 417 -11.46 -22.19 6.62
N GLY A 418 -11.07 -20.91 6.48
CA GLY A 418 -9.88 -20.35 7.13
C GLY A 418 -8.56 -20.64 6.41
N LYS A 419 -8.59 -20.95 5.10
CA LYS A 419 -7.38 -21.04 4.30
C LYS A 419 -6.89 -19.64 3.92
N SER A 420 -5.58 -19.47 3.79
CA SER A 420 -5.01 -18.24 3.25
C SER A 420 -5.34 -18.06 1.76
N LEU A 421 -5.58 -16.81 1.36
CA LEU A 421 -5.80 -16.42 -0.04
C LEU A 421 -4.45 -16.24 -0.75
N THR A 422 -4.07 -17.15 -1.63
CA THR A 422 -2.79 -17.00 -2.35
C THR A 422 -2.87 -15.98 -3.48
N HIS A 423 -1.72 -15.52 -3.99
CA HIS A 423 -1.69 -14.73 -5.23
C HIS A 423 -2.32 -15.49 -6.41
N GLY A 424 -2.16 -16.81 -6.49
CA GLY A 424 -2.82 -17.63 -7.50
C GLY A 424 -4.36 -17.65 -7.38
N ASP A 425 -4.88 -17.68 -6.15
CA ASP A 425 -6.32 -17.56 -5.90
C ASP A 425 -6.83 -16.17 -6.25
N MET A 426 -6.06 -15.12 -5.91
CA MET A 426 -6.37 -13.75 -6.28
C MET A 426 -6.38 -13.58 -7.80
N PHE A 427 -5.42 -14.15 -8.53
CA PHE A 427 -5.43 -14.13 -10.00
C PHE A 427 -6.72 -14.76 -10.54
N LYS A 428 -7.12 -15.92 -10.05
CA LYS A 428 -8.31 -16.64 -10.53
C LYS A 428 -9.60 -15.86 -10.27
N LYS A 429 -9.74 -15.24 -9.08
CA LYS A 429 -10.95 -14.49 -8.70
C LYS A 429 -10.98 -13.09 -9.30
N PHE A 430 -9.85 -12.38 -9.27
CA PHE A 430 -9.74 -11.00 -9.73
C PHE A 430 -9.40 -10.90 -11.22
N ALA A 431 -8.22 -11.39 -11.61
CA ALA A 431 -7.69 -11.14 -12.94
C ALA A 431 -8.38 -11.98 -14.02
N LEU A 432 -8.41 -13.30 -13.87
CA LEU A 432 -8.93 -14.23 -14.87
C LEU A 432 -10.39 -13.95 -15.23
N SER A 433 -11.22 -13.53 -14.26
CA SER A 433 -12.63 -13.16 -14.49
C SER A 433 -12.80 -11.89 -15.34
N ARG A 434 -11.79 -11.03 -15.36
CA ARG A 434 -11.75 -9.74 -16.08
C ARG A 434 -11.08 -9.85 -17.46
N LEU A 435 -10.28 -10.88 -17.70
CA LEU A 435 -9.71 -11.13 -19.03
C LEU A 435 -10.80 -11.48 -20.04
N LYS A 436 -10.73 -10.90 -21.23
CA LYS A 436 -11.66 -11.13 -22.34
C LYS A 436 -10.90 -11.63 -23.56
N HIS A 437 -11.59 -12.12 -24.58
CA HIS A 437 -10.91 -12.45 -25.83
C HIS A 437 -10.30 -11.20 -26.47
N GLU A 438 -11.09 -10.13 -26.55
CA GLU A 438 -10.73 -8.86 -27.18
C GLU A 438 -11.42 -7.70 -26.45
N ARG A 439 -10.76 -6.53 -26.40
CA ARG A 439 -11.27 -5.24 -25.92
C ARG A 439 -10.80 -4.13 -26.86
N VAL A 440 -11.61 -3.07 -26.92
CA VAL A 440 -11.30 -1.81 -27.63
C VAL A 440 -11.13 -0.72 -26.59
N ALA A 441 -10.35 0.32 -26.91
CA ALA A 441 -9.96 1.39 -25.99
C ALA A 441 -9.26 0.83 -24.74
N TRP A 442 -8.36 -0.12 -24.95
CA TRP A 442 -7.73 -0.85 -23.86
C TRP A 442 -6.27 -1.19 -24.16
N ASP A 443 -5.40 -0.87 -23.21
CA ASP A 443 -3.98 -1.22 -23.22
C ASP A 443 -3.74 -2.35 -22.21
N ASN A 444 -3.46 -3.57 -22.71
CA ASN A 444 -3.10 -4.69 -21.84
C ASN A 444 -1.62 -4.71 -21.44
N LEU A 445 -0.85 -3.67 -21.79
CA LEU A 445 0.58 -3.54 -21.49
C LEU A 445 1.42 -4.65 -22.15
N SER A 446 1.10 -4.99 -23.41
CA SER A 446 1.98 -5.84 -24.20
C SER A 446 3.25 -5.08 -24.58
N GLU A 447 4.42 -5.62 -24.24
CA GLU A 447 5.70 -4.90 -24.31
C GLU A 447 6.52 -5.27 -25.55
N ASP A 448 6.38 -6.50 -26.07
CA ASP A 448 7.20 -6.99 -27.17
C ASP A 448 6.70 -6.43 -28.51
N GLU A 449 7.29 -5.33 -28.96
CA GLU A 449 7.06 -4.79 -30.30
C GLU A 449 7.78 -5.62 -31.36
N LEU A 450 7.04 -6.03 -32.39
CA LEU A 450 7.58 -6.86 -33.46
C LEU A 450 8.25 -5.99 -34.52
N GLU A 451 9.56 -5.80 -34.38
CA GLU A 451 10.36 -5.05 -35.35
C GLU A 451 10.14 -5.58 -36.78
N GLY A 452 9.80 -4.67 -37.71
CA GLY A 452 9.64 -4.97 -39.13
C GLY A 452 8.30 -5.61 -39.54
N HIS A 453 7.39 -5.90 -38.60
CA HIS A 453 6.05 -6.39 -38.91
C HIS A 453 5.02 -5.25 -38.79
N GLN A 454 4.79 -4.53 -39.88
CA GLN A 454 3.63 -3.64 -39.96
C GLN A 454 2.38 -4.49 -40.14
N THR A 455 1.65 -4.76 -39.05
CA THR A 455 0.35 -5.39 -39.14
C THR A 455 -0.68 -4.38 -39.63
N SER A 456 -1.59 -4.82 -40.51
CA SER A 456 -2.53 -3.88 -41.13
C SER A 456 -3.67 -3.52 -40.18
N ASP A 457 -4.01 -4.42 -39.26
CA ASP A 457 -5.04 -4.25 -38.24
C ASP A 457 -4.80 -5.15 -37.00
N ALA A 458 -5.77 -5.17 -36.09
CA ALA A 458 -5.75 -5.99 -34.88
C ALA A 458 -5.90 -7.50 -35.15
N LEU A 459 -6.55 -7.90 -36.25
CA LEU A 459 -6.71 -9.32 -36.62
C LEU A 459 -5.37 -9.89 -37.09
N ASP A 460 -4.61 -9.12 -37.87
CA ASP A 460 -3.24 -9.49 -38.23
C ASP A 460 -2.36 -9.62 -36.98
N CYS A 461 -2.46 -8.68 -36.03
CA CYS A 461 -1.70 -8.73 -34.79
C CYS A 461 -2.04 -9.97 -33.95
N ARG A 462 -3.33 -10.32 -33.86
CA ARG A 462 -3.79 -11.57 -33.26
C ARG A 462 -3.18 -12.78 -33.95
N ALA A 463 -3.19 -12.83 -35.28
CA ALA A 463 -2.64 -13.95 -36.04
C ALA A 463 -1.13 -14.13 -35.77
N VAL A 464 -0.39 -13.03 -35.57
CA VAL A 464 1.01 -13.10 -35.15
C VAL A 464 1.13 -13.74 -33.76
N CYS A 465 0.34 -13.31 -32.78
CA CYS A 465 0.32 -13.94 -31.46
C CYS A 465 -0.10 -15.42 -31.53
N GLU A 466 -1.05 -15.78 -32.39
CA GLU A 466 -1.45 -17.16 -32.62
C GLU A 466 -0.30 -18.01 -33.19
N SER A 467 0.56 -17.42 -34.03
CA SER A 467 1.72 -18.10 -34.63
C SER A 467 2.87 -18.36 -33.65
N ASP A 468 3.05 -17.51 -32.64
CA ASP A 468 4.00 -17.72 -31.55
C ASP A 468 3.32 -18.48 -30.40
N THR A 469 3.69 -19.75 -30.20
CA THR A 469 3.11 -20.58 -29.13
C THR A 469 3.34 -20.05 -27.72
N SER A 470 4.33 -19.18 -27.52
CA SER A 470 4.63 -18.55 -26.23
C SER A 470 3.81 -17.28 -25.96
N CYS A 471 3.17 -16.71 -26.99
CA CYS A 471 2.38 -15.50 -26.82
C CYS A 471 1.10 -15.75 -26.00
N ILE A 472 0.85 -14.93 -24.99
CA ILE A 472 -0.32 -15.01 -24.11
C ILE A 472 -1.31 -13.89 -24.37
N GLN A 473 -0.83 -12.72 -24.78
CA GLN A 473 -1.66 -11.56 -25.08
C GLN A 473 -1.03 -10.71 -26.17
N TYR A 474 -1.85 -9.89 -26.81
CA TYR A 474 -1.42 -8.97 -27.86
C TYR A 474 -2.16 -7.64 -27.76
N SER A 475 -1.59 -6.60 -28.34
CA SER A 475 -2.23 -5.29 -28.49
C SER A 475 -1.87 -4.66 -29.83
N TYR A 476 -2.76 -3.83 -30.33
CA TYR A 476 -2.60 -3.12 -31.59
C TYR A 476 -3.06 -1.67 -31.46
N ARG A 477 -2.17 -0.75 -31.83
CA ARG A 477 -2.43 0.70 -31.89
C ARG A 477 -1.57 1.32 -32.99
N ASP A 478 -2.16 2.17 -33.83
CA ASP A 478 -1.45 2.97 -34.84
C ASP A 478 -0.45 2.19 -35.71
N ARG A 479 -0.85 1.00 -36.21
CA ARG A 479 -0.01 0.05 -36.99
C ARG A 479 1.15 -0.58 -36.24
N VAL A 480 1.20 -0.43 -34.93
CA VAL A 480 2.13 -1.10 -34.04
C VAL A 480 1.42 -2.28 -33.41
N CYS A 481 1.95 -3.47 -33.65
CA CYS A 481 1.54 -4.69 -32.96
C CYS A 481 2.55 -5.02 -31.86
N LYS A 482 2.04 -5.26 -30.65
CA LYS A 482 2.84 -5.73 -29.53
C LYS A 482 2.27 -7.02 -28.98
N THR A 483 3.14 -7.91 -28.54
CA THR A 483 2.78 -9.17 -27.88
C THR A 483 3.33 -9.23 -26.47
N ALA A 484 2.87 -10.17 -25.66
CA ALA A 484 3.52 -10.51 -24.41
C ALA A 484 3.28 -11.98 -24.03
N ARG A 485 4.19 -12.50 -23.22
CA ARG A 485 4.19 -13.90 -22.73
C ARG A 485 3.56 -14.07 -21.35
N ILE A 486 3.07 -12.99 -20.77
CA ILE A 486 2.48 -12.94 -19.42
C ILE A 486 1.10 -12.29 -19.53
N PRO A 487 0.08 -12.82 -18.82
CA PRO A 487 -1.23 -12.20 -18.80
C PRO A 487 -1.26 -11.02 -17.81
N LYS A 488 -1.52 -9.82 -18.32
CA LYS A 488 -1.87 -8.62 -17.54
C LYS A 488 -3.28 -8.19 -17.93
N ILE A 489 -4.04 -7.63 -16.98
CA ILE A 489 -5.34 -7.02 -17.30
C ILE A 489 -5.09 -5.71 -18.06
N GLY A 490 -4.12 -4.91 -17.60
CA GLY A 490 -3.84 -3.57 -18.10
C GLY A 490 -4.92 -2.56 -17.75
N ARG A 491 -5.04 -1.51 -18.55
CA ARG A 491 -5.82 -0.31 -18.24
C ARG A 491 -6.61 0.20 -19.44
N GLU A 492 -7.62 1.01 -19.16
CA GLU A 492 -8.34 1.73 -20.20
C GLU A 492 -7.42 2.73 -20.88
N ASP A 493 -7.50 2.80 -22.20
CA ASP A 493 -6.76 3.75 -23.03
C ASP A 493 -7.78 4.45 -23.93
N VAL A 494 -8.24 5.61 -23.46
CA VAL A 494 -9.29 6.40 -24.12
C VAL A 494 -8.74 7.20 -25.31
N ASP A 495 -7.42 7.26 -25.47
CA ASP A 495 -6.75 8.02 -26.52
C ASP A 495 -6.55 7.17 -27.78
N GLY A 496 -7.58 7.16 -28.62
CA GLY A 496 -7.55 6.51 -29.93
C GLY A 496 -8.10 5.08 -29.92
N VAL A 497 -7.88 4.35 -31.02
CA VAL A 497 -8.38 2.98 -31.15
C VAL A 497 -7.27 2.00 -30.75
N HIS A 498 -7.21 1.70 -29.46
CA HIS A 498 -6.33 0.66 -28.92
C HIS A 498 -7.09 -0.66 -28.81
N TYR A 499 -6.64 -1.70 -29.51
CA TYR A 499 -7.16 -3.05 -29.36
C TYR A 499 -6.24 -3.90 -28.47
N ALA A 500 -6.82 -4.65 -27.55
CA ALA A 500 -6.11 -5.61 -26.72
C ALA A 500 -6.82 -6.95 -26.74
N GLY A 501 -6.06 -8.05 -26.77
CA GLY A 501 -6.60 -9.40 -26.75
C GLY A 501 -5.77 -10.38 -25.93
N TRP A 502 -6.44 -11.44 -25.47
CA TRP A 502 -5.85 -12.47 -24.61
C TRP A 502 -6.14 -13.87 -25.15
N MET A 503 -5.11 -14.69 -25.17
CA MET A 503 -5.19 -16.09 -25.58
C MET A 503 -5.73 -16.94 -24.44
N LEU A 504 -7.02 -16.80 -24.12
CA LEU A 504 -7.65 -17.41 -22.93
C LEU A 504 -7.34 -18.91 -22.77
N GLY A 505 -7.33 -19.69 -23.86
CA GLY A 505 -6.96 -21.11 -23.82
C GLY A 505 -5.53 -21.35 -23.34
N ARG A 506 -4.57 -20.49 -23.75
CA ARG A 506 -3.17 -20.54 -23.28
C ARG A 506 -3.07 -20.09 -21.83
N ILE A 507 -3.84 -19.08 -21.42
CA ILE A 507 -3.90 -18.60 -20.04
C ILE A 507 -4.43 -19.70 -19.11
N HIS A 508 -5.46 -20.44 -19.51
CA HIS A 508 -5.97 -21.55 -18.71
C HIS A 508 -4.95 -22.67 -18.54
N ASN A 509 -4.13 -22.94 -19.57
CA ASN A 509 -3.03 -23.90 -19.45
C ASN A 509 -1.94 -23.36 -18.50
N LEU A 510 -1.55 -22.09 -18.65
CA LEU A 510 -0.62 -21.44 -17.74
C LEU A 510 -1.11 -21.54 -16.28
N VAL A 511 -2.38 -21.23 -16.00
CA VAL A 511 -2.96 -21.37 -14.65
C VAL A 511 -2.78 -22.78 -14.10
N ARG A 512 -3.04 -23.81 -14.93
CA ARG A 512 -2.87 -25.21 -14.51
C ARG A 512 -1.41 -25.56 -14.20
N ASP A 513 -0.47 -25.04 -15.00
CA ASP A 513 0.95 -25.26 -14.79
C ASP A 513 1.43 -24.52 -13.53
N LEU A 514 0.87 -23.35 -13.27
CA LEU A 514 1.17 -22.54 -12.10
C LEU A 514 0.53 -23.08 -10.80
N ASP A 515 -0.53 -23.86 -10.87
CA ASP A 515 -1.19 -24.38 -9.66
C ASP A 515 -0.37 -25.44 -8.90
N ASP A 516 0.72 -25.92 -9.48
CA ASP A 516 1.64 -26.83 -8.79
C ASP A 516 2.58 -26.07 -7.85
N CYS A 517 2.17 -25.96 -6.59
CA CYS A 517 2.94 -25.31 -5.52
C CYS A 517 3.56 -26.36 -4.59
N HIS A 518 4.86 -26.59 -4.74
CA HIS A 518 5.66 -27.41 -3.82
C HIS A 518 6.34 -26.59 -2.71
N GLU A 519 6.45 -25.28 -2.94
CA GLU A 519 7.04 -24.29 -2.05
C GLU A 519 6.03 -23.15 -1.87
N GLY A 520 5.99 -22.54 -0.69
CA GLY A 520 5.02 -21.51 -0.32
C GLY A 520 4.80 -21.45 1.19
N GLY A 521 4.12 -20.41 1.66
CA GLY A 521 3.81 -20.22 3.08
C GLY A 521 4.06 -18.79 3.55
N TRP A 522 4.16 -18.64 4.86
CA TRP A 522 4.39 -17.34 5.50
C TRP A 522 5.88 -16.99 5.51
N ILE A 523 6.19 -15.70 5.35
CA ILE A 523 7.55 -15.19 5.50
C ILE A 523 7.87 -15.07 7.00
N LEU A 524 8.93 -15.71 7.49
CA LEU A 524 9.22 -15.77 8.93
C LEU A 524 10.52 -15.05 9.33
N ASP A 525 11.43 -14.83 8.38
CA ASP A 525 12.76 -14.27 8.58
C ASP A 525 13.23 -13.37 7.44
#